data_AF-A0A558BXU4-F1
#
_entry.id   AF-A0A558BXU4-F1
#
_cell.length_a   1.000
_cell.length_b   1.000
_cell.length_c   1.000
_cell.angle_alpha   90.00
_cell.angle_beta   90.00
_cell.angle_gamma   90.00
#
_symmetry.space_group_name_H-M   'P 1'
#
loop_
_entity.id
_entity.type
_entity.pdbx_description
1 polymer ?
#
loop_
_entity_poly.entity_id
_entity_poly.type
_entity_poly.pdbx_seq_one_letter_code
_entity_poly.pdbx_strand_id
1 'polypeptide(L)'
;MTTSFKTLLAAATLSLSLGACSTETDTTKNADGSTTTTTEVTTPSSEQVGDKMEAAGDKAEAKMEAAGDKMEAAADKAGDKMDAAADKAKANAQEAGAKMDAKMDAAGNKMDAMGDAAAKSARETKENMKAAAKQ
;
A
#
# COMPACT_ATOMS: atom_id res chain seq x y z
N MET A 1 0.29 60.33 -36.18
CA MET A 1 -0.42 59.45 -37.14
C MET A 1 0.68 58.67 -37.82
N THR A 2 0.77 57.35 -37.79
CA THR A 2 -0.27 56.31 -37.82
C THR A 2 0.46 54.97 -37.61
N THR A 3 -0.06 54.09 -36.73
CA THR A 3 -0.20 52.60 -36.86
C THR A 3 0.94 51.79 -37.49
N SER A 4 1.42 50.63 -37.06
CA SER A 4 0.93 49.46 -36.28
C SER A 4 2.07 48.43 -36.40
N PHE A 5 2.42 47.58 -35.43
CA PHE A 5 2.13 46.13 -35.47
C PHE A 5 2.79 45.41 -34.27
N LYS A 6 2.95 46.12 -33.14
CA LYS A 6 3.05 45.42 -31.86
C LYS A 6 1.72 44.70 -31.70
N THR A 7 1.72 43.37 -31.67
CA THR A 7 0.54 42.49 -31.54
C THR A 7 -0.14 42.13 -32.86
N LEU A 8 0.39 41.16 -33.61
CA LEU A 8 -0.51 40.17 -34.18
C LEU A 8 0.21 38.83 -34.42
N LEU A 9 -0.39 37.80 -33.83
CA LEU A 9 -0.18 36.37 -34.07
C LEU A 9 1.03 35.67 -33.41
N ALA A 10 1.02 35.58 -32.09
CA ALA A 10 1.47 34.35 -31.43
C ALA A 10 0.24 33.67 -30.84
N ALA A 11 -0.49 32.95 -31.68
CA ALA A 11 -1.50 32.00 -31.23
C ALA A 11 -0.78 30.94 -30.40
N ALA A 12 -0.89 31.05 -29.07
CA ALA A 12 -0.54 29.99 -28.14
C ALA A 12 -1.53 28.82 -28.36
N THR A 13 -1.26 28.04 -29.40
CA THR A 13 -1.88 26.75 -29.61
C THR A 13 -1.31 25.82 -28.54
N LEU A 14 -2.21 25.21 -27.78
CA LEU A 14 -1.94 24.15 -26.82
C LEU A 14 -1.44 22.93 -27.60
N SER A 15 -0.19 22.97 -28.03
CA SER A 15 0.47 21.86 -28.72
C SER A 15 1.10 20.97 -27.66
N LEU A 16 0.62 19.72 -27.62
CA LEU A 16 1.39 18.57 -27.13
C LEU A 16 2.63 18.47 -28.02
N SER A 17 3.58 19.38 -27.83
CA SER A 17 4.69 19.56 -28.74
C SER A 17 5.71 18.48 -28.44
N LEU A 18 5.94 17.63 -29.44
CA LEU A 18 7.23 16.98 -29.67
C LEU A 18 8.27 18.10 -29.72
N GLY A 19 8.76 18.47 -28.54
CA GLY A 19 9.59 19.65 -28.32
C GLY A 19 10.96 19.40 -28.89
N ALA A 20 11.19 19.88 -30.11
CA ALA A 20 12.51 19.81 -30.70
C ALA A 20 12.79 20.85 -31.81
N CYS A 21 11.77 21.57 -32.32
CA CYS A 21 12.04 22.75 -33.15
C CYS A 21 12.49 23.92 -32.27
N SER A 22 13.74 24.33 -32.44
CA SER A 22 14.23 25.61 -31.93
C SER A 22 14.11 26.64 -33.05
N THR A 23 13.48 27.77 -32.75
CA THR A 23 13.33 28.88 -33.70
C THR A 23 14.17 30.04 -33.22
N GLU A 24 15.18 30.40 -34.02
CA GLU A 24 15.99 31.59 -33.77
C GLU A 24 15.54 32.69 -34.74
N THR A 25 15.34 33.90 -34.22
CA THR A 25 14.87 35.03 -35.03
C THR A 25 15.87 36.16 -34.90
N ASP A 26 16.50 36.50 -36.01
CA ASP A 26 17.44 37.61 -36.10
C ASP A 26 16.84 38.74 -36.93
N THR A 27 17.04 39.98 -36.50
CA THR A 27 16.47 41.15 -37.16
C THR A 27 17.56 42.16 -37.45
N THR A 28 17.90 42.29 -38.72
CA THR A 28 18.93 43.21 -39.20
C THR A 28 18.31 44.42 -39.88
N LYS A 29 18.80 45.60 -39.53
CA LYS A 29 18.39 46.88 -40.14
C LYS A 29 19.36 47.23 -41.26
N ASN A 30 18.84 47.32 -42.47
CA ASN A 30 19.61 47.59 -43.68
C ASN A 30 19.95 49.08 -43.81
N ALA A 31 20.98 49.39 -44.60
CA ALA A 31 21.48 50.75 -44.78
C ALA A 31 20.48 51.70 -45.46
N ASP A 32 19.46 51.17 -46.15
CA ASP A 32 18.34 51.90 -46.76
C ASP A 32 17.20 52.19 -45.75
N GLY A 33 17.34 51.78 -44.49
CA GLY A 33 16.35 51.92 -43.44
C GLY A 33 15.33 50.79 -43.35
N SER A 34 15.34 49.83 -44.29
CA SER A 34 14.53 48.62 -44.27
C SER A 34 14.95 47.68 -43.13
N THR A 35 14.02 46.90 -42.58
CA THR A 35 14.33 45.81 -41.63
C THR A 35 14.07 44.47 -42.29
N THR A 36 15.07 43.60 -42.31
CA THR A 36 14.95 42.21 -42.70
C THR A 36 14.95 41.35 -41.43
N THR A 37 13.87 40.59 -41.24
CA THR A 37 13.79 39.57 -40.20
C THR A 37 14.04 38.21 -40.84
N THR A 38 15.07 37.53 -40.38
CA THR A 38 15.41 36.16 -40.77
C THR A 38 15.00 35.23 -39.63
N THR A 39 14.15 34.26 -39.94
CA THR A 39 13.74 33.23 -38.99
C THR A 39 14.37 31.91 -39.41
N GLU A 40 15.27 31.38 -38.60
CA GLU A 40 15.84 30.05 -38.78
C GLU A 40 15.07 29.04 -37.93
N VAL A 41 14.51 28.04 -38.60
CA VAL A 41 13.84 26.91 -37.95
C VAL A 41 14.78 25.72 -38.02
N THR A 42 15.38 25.36 -36.90
CA THR A 42 16.19 24.15 -36.81
C THR A 42 15.30 22.98 -36.41
N THR A 43 15.16 22.03 -37.33
CA THR A 43 14.55 20.72 -37.06
C THR A 43 15.64 19.74 -36.64
N PRO A 44 15.49 18.99 -35.54
CA PRO A 44 16.47 17.98 -35.17
C PRO A 44 16.46 16.85 -36.19
N SER A 45 17.62 16.27 -36.44
CA SER A 45 17.71 15.06 -37.25
C SER A 45 16.93 13.92 -36.61
N SER A 46 16.41 13.00 -37.42
CA SER A 46 15.79 11.76 -36.94
C SER A 46 16.71 10.96 -36.02
N GLU A 47 18.04 11.03 -36.20
CA GLU A 47 19.00 10.39 -35.28
C GLU A 47 18.95 11.00 -33.87
N GLN A 48 18.92 12.34 -33.76
CA GLN A 48 18.85 13.02 -32.45
C GLN A 48 17.54 12.75 -31.71
N VAL A 49 16.45 12.50 -32.47
CA VAL A 49 15.17 12.07 -31.91
C VAL A 49 15.25 10.61 -31.47
N GLY A 50 15.89 9.74 -32.25
CA GLY A 50 16.15 8.34 -31.92
C GLY A 50 16.93 8.18 -30.63
N ASP A 51 18.08 8.86 -30.51
CA ASP A 51 18.95 8.80 -29.32
C ASP A 51 18.22 9.24 -28.04
N LYS A 52 17.38 10.28 -28.14
CA LYS A 52 16.57 10.77 -27.01
C LYS A 52 15.48 9.78 -26.63
N MET A 53 14.85 9.14 -27.62
CA MET A 53 13.80 8.15 -27.41
C MET A 53 14.36 6.89 -26.74
N GLU A 54 15.53 6.42 -27.18
CA GLU A 54 16.23 5.27 -26.63
C GLU A 54 16.66 5.54 -25.18
N ALA A 55 17.31 6.68 -24.93
CA ALA A 55 17.67 7.09 -23.56
C ALA A 55 16.47 7.32 -22.64
N ALA A 56 15.31 7.70 -23.19
CA ALA A 56 14.06 7.78 -22.43
C ALA A 56 13.48 6.39 -22.14
N GLY A 57 13.59 5.46 -23.10
CA GLY A 57 13.24 4.05 -22.95
C GLY A 57 14.03 3.38 -21.83
N ASP A 58 15.36 3.46 -21.89
CA ASP A 58 16.26 2.87 -20.87
C ASP A 58 15.95 3.40 -19.46
N LYS A 59 15.68 4.71 -19.35
CA LYS A 59 15.30 5.33 -18.07
C LYS A 59 13.94 4.86 -17.58
N ALA A 60 13.01 4.58 -18.48
CA ALA A 60 11.70 4.05 -18.12
C ALA A 60 11.81 2.60 -17.64
N GLU A 61 12.59 1.78 -18.34
CA GLU A 61 12.85 0.38 -18.00
C GLU A 61 13.53 0.25 -16.64
N ALA A 62 14.63 0.99 -16.41
CA ALA A 62 15.33 0.99 -15.12
C ALA A 62 14.43 1.45 -13.95
N LYS A 63 13.50 2.39 -14.19
CA LYS A 63 12.53 2.81 -13.18
C LYS A 63 11.48 1.75 -12.90
N MET A 64 11.09 0.99 -13.92
CA MET A 64 10.09 -0.06 -13.81
C MET A 64 10.66 -1.28 -13.08
N GLU A 65 11.90 -1.68 -13.37
CA GLU A 65 12.63 -2.70 -12.61
C GLU A 65 12.75 -2.31 -11.13
N ALA A 66 13.26 -1.10 -10.86
CA ALA A 66 13.41 -0.63 -9.49
C ALA A 66 12.07 -0.45 -8.73
N ALA A 67 10.96 -0.33 -9.45
CA ALA A 67 9.61 -0.35 -8.86
C ALA A 67 9.15 -1.78 -8.59
N GLY A 68 9.44 -2.72 -9.50
CA GLY A 68 9.20 -4.16 -9.34
C GLY A 68 9.92 -4.70 -8.09
N ASP A 69 11.22 -4.45 -7.96
CA ASP A 69 12.02 -4.90 -6.82
C ASP A 69 11.47 -4.39 -5.48
N LYS A 70 11.02 -3.13 -5.44
CA LYS A 70 10.41 -2.54 -4.24
C LYS A 70 9.07 -3.17 -3.90
N MET A 71 8.29 -3.51 -4.93
CA MET A 71 7.00 -4.16 -4.77
C MET A 71 7.17 -5.58 -4.23
N GLU A 72 8.12 -6.34 -4.77
CA GLU A 72 8.45 -7.69 -4.31
C GLU A 72 8.95 -7.68 -2.86
N ALA A 73 9.91 -6.80 -2.55
CA ALA A 73 10.38 -6.65 -1.16
C ALA A 73 9.30 -6.19 -0.17
N ALA A 74 8.29 -5.45 -0.63
CA ALA A 74 7.14 -5.07 0.19
C ALA A 74 6.17 -6.24 0.38
N ALA A 75 5.95 -7.05 -0.66
CA ALA A 75 5.12 -8.24 -0.61
C ALA A 75 5.72 -9.29 0.34
N ASP A 76 7.02 -9.54 0.25
CA ASP A 76 7.73 -10.48 1.14
C ASP A 76 7.59 -10.06 2.62
N LYS A 77 7.85 -8.78 2.93
CA LYS A 77 7.68 -8.25 4.28
C LYS A 77 6.25 -8.31 4.79
N ALA A 78 5.26 -8.24 3.90
CA ALA A 78 3.87 -8.39 4.26
C ALA A 78 3.54 -9.87 4.54
N GLY A 79 4.06 -10.79 3.72
CA GLY A 79 3.99 -12.23 3.93
C GLY A 79 4.56 -12.64 5.29
N ASP A 80 5.80 -12.25 5.58
CA ASP A 80 6.48 -12.54 6.85
C ASP A 80 5.68 -12.07 8.07
N LYS A 81 5.09 -10.87 7.99
CA LYS A 81 4.25 -10.32 9.07
C LYS A 81 2.95 -11.09 9.23
N MET A 82 2.35 -11.53 8.13
CA MET A 82 1.11 -12.30 8.16
C MET A 82 1.35 -13.69 8.76
N ASP A 83 2.44 -14.35 8.39
CA ASP A 83 2.83 -15.65 8.96
C ASP A 83 3.12 -15.53 10.45
N ALA A 84 3.89 -14.52 10.86
CA ALA A 84 4.15 -14.26 12.29
C ALA A 84 2.87 -13.97 13.08
N ALA A 85 1.91 -13.26 12.48
CA ALA A 85 0.61 -12.99 13.09
C ALA A 85 -0.23 -14.27 13.20
N ALA A 86 -0.22 -15.13 12.18
CA ALA A 86 -0.92 -16.41 12.17
C ALA A 86 -0.36 -17.36 13.24
N ASP A 87 0.97 -17.46 13.36
CA ASP A 87 1.62 -18.27 14.38
C ASP A 87 1.27 -17.79 15.79
N LYS A 88 1.30 -16.46 16.01
CA LYS A 88 0.91 -15.88 17.29
C LYS A 88 -0.57 -16.14 17.61
N ALA A 89 -1.45 -16.03 16.62
CA ALA A 89 -2.87 -16.33 16.80
C ALA A 89 -3.09 -17.82 17.17
N LYS A 90 -2.39 -18.74 16.50
CA LYS A 90 -2.42 -20.17 16.79
C LYS A 90 -1.92 -20.47 18.21
N ALA A 91 -0.82 -19.87 18.63
CA ALA A 91 -0.28 -20.02 19.99
C ALA A 91 -1.28 -19.52 21.05
N ASN A 92 -1.86 -18.33 20.84
CA ASN A 92 -2.87 -17.77 21.74
C ASN A 92 -4.12 -18.65 21.83
N ALA A 93 -4.57 -19.22 20.70
CA ALA A 93 -5.72 -20.11 20.67
C ALA A 93 -5.46 -21.41 21.45
N GLN A 94 -4.26 -21.99 21.32
CA GLN A 94 -3.86 -23.16 22.10
C GLN A 94 -3.80 -22.85 23.60
N GLU A 95 -3.20 -21.72 23.97
CA GLU A 95 -3.12 -21.30 25.38
C GLU A 95 -4.51 -21.05 25.97
N ALA A 96 -5.41 -20.42 25.20
CA ALA A 96 -6.79 -20.20 25.60
C ALA A 96 -7.55 -21.53 25.78
N GLY A 97 -7.36 -22.48 24.85
CA GLY A 97 -7.92 -23.83 24.95
C GLY A 97 -7.45 -24.54 26.22
N ALA A 98 -6.14 -24.60 26.45
CA ALA A 98 -5.58 -25.22 27.66
C ALA A 98 -6.10 -24.59 28.97
N LYS A 99 -6.26 -23.26 28.99
CA LYS A 99 -6.86 -22.55 30.14
C LYS A 99 -8.34 -22.89 30.33
N MET A 100 -9.09 -23.08 29.25
CA MET A 100 -10.49 -23.46 29.30
C MET A 100 -10.64 -24.90 29.80
N ASP A 101 -9.83 -25.83 29.29
CA ASP A 101 -9.81 -27.22 29.74
C ASP A 101 -9.49 -27.31 31.23
N ALA A 102 -8.43 -26.63 31.69
CA ALA A 102 -8.08 -26.60 33.12
C ALA A 102 -9.20 -26.02 34.01
N LYS A 103 -9.94 -25.01 33.51
CA LYS A 103 -11.09 -24.45 34.24
C LYS A 103 -12.27 -25.42 34.27
N MET A 104 -12.52 -26.13 33.18
CA MET A 104 -13.56 -27.15 33.10
C MET A 104 -13.27 -28.32 34.03
N ASP A 105 -12.02 -28.80 34.06
CA ASP A 105 -11.58 -29.86 34.97
C ASP A 105 -11.74 -29.42 36.43
N ALA A 106 -11.30 -28.20 36.77
CA ALA A 106 -11.46 -27.66 38.12
C ALA A 106 -12.94 -27.52 38.52
N ALA A 107 -13.80 -27.12 37.58
CA ALA A 107 -15.24 -27.03 37.81
C ALA A 107 -15.89 -28.41 37.99
N GLY A 108 -15.49 -29.39 37.17
CA GLY A 108 -15.94 -30.78 37.27
C GLY A 108 -15.58 -31.38 38.63
N ASN A 109 -14.30 -31.32 39.02
CA ASN A 109 -13.83 -31.79 40.32
C ASN A 109 -14.59 -31.15 41.50
N LYS A 110 -14.92 -29.85 41.39
CA LYS A 110 -15.70 -29.16 42.42
C LYS A 110 -17.15 -29.64 42.47
N MET A 111 -17.76 -29.89 41.31
CA MET A 111 -19.12 -30.43 41.21
C MET A 111 -19.19 -31.85 41.78
N ASP A 112 -18.22 -32.71 41.47
CA ASP A 112 -18.13 -34.07 42.00
C ASP A 112 -17.99 -34.04 43.52
N ALA A 113 -17.08 -33.24 44.06
CA ALA A 113 -16.92 -33.09 45.51
C ALA A 113 -18.20 -32.59 46.20
N MET A 114 -18.93 -31.66 45.57
CA MET A 114 -20.21 -31.18 46.07
C MET A 114 -21.30 -32.27 46.02
N GLY A 115 -21.32 -33.07 44.95
CA GLY A 115 -22.22 -34.22 44.80
C GLY A 115 -21.99 -35.27 45.88
N ASP A 116 -20.73 -35.63 46.12
CA ASP A 116 -20.34 -36.58 47.17
C ASP A 116 -20.72 -36.08 48.57
N ALA A 117 -20.46 -34.80 48.86
CA ALA A 117 -20.84 -34.18 50.12
C ALA A 117 -22.37 -34.20 50.33
N ALA A 118 -23.13 -33.82 49.30
CA ALA A 118 -24.59 -33.85 49.35
C ALA A 118 -25.13 -35.27 49.55
N ALA A 119 -24.57 -36.26 48.83
CA ALA A 119 -24.94 -37.66 48.99
C ALA A 119 -24.64 -38.18 50.39
N LYS A 120 -23.50 -37.81 50.97
CA LYS A 120 -23.14 -38.16 52.34
C LYS A 120 -24.12 -37.54 53.35
N SER A 121 -24.38 -36.24 53.27
CA SER A 121 -25.34 -35.57 54.15
C SER A 121 -26.75 -36.15 54.05
N ALA A 122 -27.19 -36.51 52.85
CA ALA A 122 -28.49 -37.16 52.66
C ALA A 122 -28.56 -38.53 53.35
N ARG A 123 -27.48 -39.33 53.27
CA ARG A 123 -27.39 -40.63 53.97
C ARG A 123 -27.42 -40.44 55.48
N GLU A 124 -26.60 -39.55 56.02
CA GLU A 124 -26.56 -39.24 57.46
C GLU A 124 -27.94 -38.77 57.97
N THR A 125 -28.61 -37.88 57.23
CA THR A 125 -29.96 -37.41 57.57
C THR A 125 -30.97 -38.55 57.57
N LYS A 126 -30.92 -39.45 56.58
CA LYS A 126 -31.78 -40.63 56.50
C LYS A 126 -31.58 -41.58 57.67
N GLU A 127 -30.33 -41.84 58.04
CA GLU A 127 -30.00 -42.73 59.16
C GLU A 127 -30.41 -42.11 60.52
N ASN A 128 -30.19 -40.80 60.71
CA ASN A 128 -30.65 -40.07 61.91
C ASN A 128 -32.18 -40.13 62.05
N MET A 129 -32.94 -39.95 60.96
CA MET A 129 -34.40 -40.08 60.99
C MET A 129 -34.86 -41.51 61.34
N LYS A 130 -34.20 -42.54 60.80
CA LYS A 130 -34.52 -43.94 61.15
C LYS A 130 -34.22 -44.24 62.62
N ALA A 131 -33.13 -43.71 63.17
CA ALA A 131 -32.77 -43.89 64.57
C ALA A 131 -33.78 -43.20 65.49
N ALA A 132 -34.20 -41.98 65.15
CA ALA A 132 -35.23 -41.24 65.89
C ALA A 132 -36.60 -41.93 65.85
N ALA A 133 -36.96 -42.63 64.77
CA ALA A 133 -38.21 -43.37 64.65
C ALA A 133 -38.26 -44.70 65.41
N LYS A 134 -37.12 -45.15 65.97
CA LYS A 134 -37.00 -46.40 66.74
C LYS A 134 -36.85 -46.19 68.26
N GLN A 135 -36.72 -44.95 68.72
CA GLN A 135 -36.82 -44.57 70.14
C GLN A 135 -38.26 -44.24 70.49
#